data_AF-A0A8T4XD56-F1
#
_entry.id   AF-A0A8T4XD56-F1
#
_cell.length_a   1.000
_cell.length_b   1.000
_cell.length_c   1.000
_cell.angle_alpha   90.00
_cell.angle_beta   90.00
_cell.angle_gamma   90.00
#
_symmetry.space_group_name_H-M   'P 1'
#
loop_
_entity.id
_entity.type
_entity.pdbx_description
1 polymer ?
#
loop_
_entity_poly.entity_id
_entity_poly.type
_entity_poly.pdbx_seq_one_letter_code
_entity_poly.pdbx_strand_id
1 'polypeptide(L)'
;MYDLDLVADSVEEKLVRGDLRWLANFNEIHRDYIIGDIVFPLYASGSLQEKGFLLSRIFSALVTPKYRVHLLLYTSQTIDAKLLRNLILTLKNRFSDDDWVFLSVVQSQPISGDVKSIVEGINERNIGVVMFSLASKEEISSQNVLGRGLLKQLKLTEVKFESFDLPNYLKSFTISLFLGVLFLFLLAALGFKQALHPLTFLFIIAFSIIVGHLIYKSRFHVTFTINRDGFRITEGQKLIEGYWADYDEAAIYITPKRETCIRLYSKKGSIDLPISRTGLSRKEMYHIVNRLIRNKSPRR
;
A
#
# COMPACT_ATOMS: atom_id res chain seq x y z
N MET A 1 19.11 -3.35 -10.53
CA MET A 1 18.17 -3.80 -11.59
C MET A 1 17.03 -4.59 -10.96
N TYR A 2 17.31 -5.71 -10.28
CA TYR A 2 16.32 -6.49 -9.54
C TYR A 2 15.43 -5.70 -8.55
N ASP A 3 16.06 -4.88 -7.71
CA ASP A 3 15.33 -4.09 -6.70
C ASP A 3 14.38 -3.07 -7.33
N LEU A 4 14.66 -2.65 -8.56
CA LEU A 4 13.89 -1.64 -9.28
C LEU A 4 12.64 -2.25 -9.93
N ASP A 5 12.76 -3.46 -10.49
CA ASP A 5 11.63 -4.21 -11.05
C ASP A 5 10.61 -4.56 -9.95
N LEU A 6 11.10 -4.94 -8.76
CA LEU A 6 10.25 -5.23 -7.60
C LEU A 6 9.50 -3.99 -7.11
N VAL A 7 10.10 -2.80 -7.22
CA VAL A 7 9.42 -1.55 -6.91
C VAL A 7 8.30 -1.28 -7.91
N ALA A 8 8.53 -1.52 -9.20
CA ALA A 8 7.48 -1.39 -10.21
C ALA A 8 6.32 -2.37 -9.98
N ASP A 9 6.63 -3.64 -9.67
CA ASP A 9 5.64 -4.66 -9.29
C ASP A 9 4.83 -4.22 -8.06
N SER A 10 5.50 -3.63 -7.05
CA SER A 10 4.84 -3.16 -5.83
C SER A 10 3.96 -1.93 -6.05
N VAL A 11 4.36 -1.02 -6.93
CA VAL A 11 3.59 0.18 -7.25
C VAL A 11 2.37 -0.19 -8.11
N GLU A 12 2.52 -1.11 -9.05
CA GLU A 12 1.39 -1.63 -9.83
C GLU A 12 0.33 -2.25 -8.91
N GLU A 13 0.74 -3.08 -7.96
CA GLU A 13 -0.20 -3.72 -7.02
C GLU A 13 -0.94 -2.68 -6.16
N LYS A 14 -0.25 -1.63 -5.69
CA LYS A 14 -0.87 -0.51 -4.97
C LYS A 14 -1.92 0.22 -5.83
N LEU A 15 -1.67 0.37 -7.14
CA LEU A 15 -2.63 0.96 -8.07
C LEU A 15 -3.86 0.08 -8.27
N VAL A 16 -3.65 -1.22 -8.53
CA VAL A 16 -4.72 -2.19 -8.79
C VAL A 16 -5.68 -2.28 -7.60
N ARG A 17 -5.16 -2.22 -6.37
CA ARG A 17 -5.96 -2.19 -5.14
C ARG A 17 -6.71 -0.89 -4.89
N GLY A 18 -6.25 0.19 -5.52
CA GLY A 18 -6.76 1.52 -5.26
C GLY A 18 -6.19 2.17 -3.99
N ASP A 19 -5.03 1.75 -3.51
CA ASP A 19 -4.35 2.40 -2.38
C ASP A 19 -3.97 3.85 -2.74
N LEU A 20 -3.79 4.12 -4.04
CA LEU A 20 -3.52 5.45 -4.60
C LEU A 20 -4.77 6.22 -5.03
N ARG A 21 -5.99 5.77 -4.67
CA ARG A 21 -7.25 6.47 -4.98
C ARG A 21 -7.32 7.90 -4.43
N TRP A 22 -6.60 8.16 -3.35
CA TRP A 22 -6.46 9.51 -2.80
C TRP A 22 -5.70 10.48 -3.71
N LEU A 23 -4.90 9.97 -4.67
CA LEU A 23 -4.26 10.79 -5.70
C LEU A 23 -5.18 10.97 -6.90
N ALA A 24 -5.71 9.87 -7.43
CA ALA A 24 -6.68 9.86 -8.52
C ALA A 24 -7.34 8.49 -8.66
N ASN A 25 -8.44 8.46 -9.41
CA ASN A 25 -9.05 7.23 -9.85
C ASN A 25 -8.37 6.76 -11.14
N PHE A 26 -7.32 5.94 -11.00
CA PHE A 26 -6.60 5.33 -12.11
C PHE A 26 -7.42 4.19 -12.73
N ASN A 27 -7.55 4.19 -14.05
CA ASN A 27 -8.35 3.22 -14.80
C ASN A 27 -7.58 2.53 -15.92
N GLU A 28 -6.39 3.02 -16.28
CA GLU A 28 -5.51 2.39 -17.25
C GLU A 28 -4.11 2.30 -16.66
N ILE A 29 -3.49 1.13 -16.79
CA ILE A 29 -2.13 0.86 -16.32
C ILE A 29 -1.39 0.20 -17.48
N HIS A 30 -0.20 0.70 -17.78
CA HIS A 30 0.69 0.22 -18.83
C HIS A 30 2.06 -0.09 -18.22
N ARG A 31 2.64 -1.21 -18.65
CA ARG A 31 4.05 -1.54 -18.41
C ARG A 31 4.89 -1.09 -19.60
N ASP A 32 6.15 -0.75 -19.32
CA ASP A 32 7.16 -0.38 -20.33
C ASP A 32 6.66 0.70 -21.31
N TYR A 33 6.01 1.72 -20.77
CA TYR A 33 5.38 2.77 -21.56
C TYR A 33 6.42 3.78 -22.07
N ILE A 34 6.37 4.09 -23.36
CA ILE A 34 7.40 4.89 -24.04
C ILE A 34 6.91 6.32 -24.21
N ILE A 35 7.72 7.29 -23.77
CA ILE A 35 7.50 8.73 -24.04
C ILE A 35 8.81 9.33 -24.54
N GLY A 36 8.81 9.79 -25.80
CA GLY A 36 10.05 10.18 -26.48
C GLY A 36 11.00 9.00 -26.54
N ASP A 37 12.23 9.17 -26.06
CA ASP A 37 13.26 8.13 -26.02
C ASP A 37 13.36 7.43 -24.66
N ILE A 38 12.38 7.64 -23.76
CA ILE A 38 12.40 7.15 -22.39
C ILE A 38 11.34 6.07 -22.20
N VAL A 39 11.76 4.93 -21.65
CA VAL A 39 10.88 3.84 -21.25
C VAL A 39 10.58 3.97 -19.76
N PHE A 40 9.29 4.05 -19.42
CA PHE A 40 8.79 4.06 -18.05
C PHE A 40 8.30 2.66 -17.69
N PRO A 41 8.90 1.98 -16.69
CA PRO A 41 8.45 0.67 -16.23
C PRO A 41 6.97 0.60 -15.88
N LEU A 42 6.38 1.71 -15.44
CA LEU A 42 4.97 1.82 -15.11
C LEU A 42 4.43 3.19 -15.50
N TYR A 43 3.30 3.18 -16.19
CA TYR A 43 2.48 4.35 -16.49
C TYR A 43 1.04 4.05 -16.11
N ALA A 44 0.39 4.96 -15.41
CA ALA A 44 -1.04 4.88 -15.13
C ALA A 44 -1.74 6.19 -15.48
N SER A 45 -2.92 6.06 -16.08
CA SER A 45 -3.79 7.18 -16.45
C SER A 45 -5.09 7.12 -15.65
N GLY A 46 -5.64 8.29 -15.35
CA GLY A 46 -6.81 8.41 -14.49
C GLY A 46 -7.45 9.80 -14.54
N SER A 47 -8.40 10.00 -13.63
CA SER A 47 -9.04 11.31 -13.43
C SER A 47 -9.40 11.52 -11.97
N LEU A 48 -9.69 12.77 -11.61
CA LEU A 48 -10.23 13.12 -10.29
C LEU A 48 -11.73 12.84 -10.16
N GLN A 49 -12.39 12.40 -11.24
CA GLN A 49 -13.84 12.17 -11.21
C GLN A 49 -14.18 10.84 -10.53
N GLU A 50 -15.05 10.94 -9.52
CA GLU A 50 -15.58 9.80 -8.80
C GLU A 50 -16.55 9.00 -9.68
N LYS A 51 -16.30 7.70 -9.82
CA LYS A 51 -17.21 6.75 -10.50
C LYS A 51 -18.11 6.01 -9.49
N GLY A 52 -18.46 6.67 -8.39
CA GLY A 52 -19.31 6.12 -7.33
C GLY A 52 -20.81 6.09 -7.66
N PHE A 53 -21.65 6.07 -6.62
CA PHE A 53 -23.11 6.10 -6.74
C PHE A 53 -23.63 7.26 -7.60
N LEU A 54 -24.81 7.09 -8.20
CA LEU A 54 -25.35 7.97 -9.24
C LEU A 54 -25.34 9.46 -8.86
N LEU A 55 -25.63 9.79 -7.60
CA LEU A 55 -25.60 11.15 -7.04
C LEU A 55 -24.18 11.71 -6.87
N SER A 56 -23.21 10.90 -6.43
CA SER A 56 -21.82 11.34 -6.34
C SER A 56 -21.19 11.54 -7.72
N ARG A 57 -21.64 10.77 -8.72
CA ARG A 57 -21.23 10.94 -10.12
C ARG A 57 -21.75 12.25 -10.72
N ILE A 58 -23.02 12.60 -10.47
CA ILE A 58 -23.60 13.87 -10.95
C ILE A 58 -22.89 15.06 -10.30
N PHE A 59 -22.68 15.01 -8.99
CA PHE A 59 -21.97 16.07 -8.27
C PHE A 59 -20.53 16.22 -8.77
N SER A 60 -19.81 15.12 -8.96
CA SER A 60 -18.44 15.16 -9.49
C SER A 60 -18.38 15.66 -10.93
N ALA A 61 -19.35 15.31 -11.79
CA ALA A 61 -19.40 15.80 -13.16
C ALA A 61 -19.66 17.32 -13.27
N LEU A 62 -20.35 17.91 -12.28
CA LEU A 62 -20.70 19.33 -12.24
C LEU A 62 -19.64 20.18 -11.54
N VAL A 63 -18.99 19.65 -10.50
CA VAL A 63 -18.12 20.43 -9.59
C VAL A 63 -16.64 20.12 -9.81
N THR A 64 -16.28 18.93 -10.29
CA THR A 64 -14.88 18.52 -10.43
C THR A 64 -14.35 18.88 -11.83
N PRO A 65 -13.33 19.75 -11.95
CA PRO A 65 -12.69 20.04 -13.24
C PRO A 65 -12.17 18.75 -13.90
N LYS A 66 -12.22 18.70 -15.23
CA LYS A 66 -11.86 17.53 -16.05
C LYS A 66 -10.34 17.34 -16.16
N TYR A 67 -9.61 17.44 -15.05
CA TYR A 67 -8.18 17.18 -15.03
C TYR A 67 -7.92 15.69 -15.24
N ARG A 68 -7.08 15.38 -16.23
CA ARG A 68 -6.51 14.04 -16.37
C ARG A 68 -5.31 13.94 -15.45
N VAL A 69 -5.14 12.76 -14.88
CA VAL A 69 -4.06 12.46 -13.97
C VAL A 69 -3.19 11.37 -14.58
N HIS A 70 -1.89 11.59 -14.54
CA HIS A 70 -0.88 10.67 -15.06
C HIS A 70 0.10 10.35 -13.94
N LEU A 71 0.34 9.07 -13.69
CA LEU A 71 1.38 8.59 -12.79
C LEU A 71 2.42 7.83 -13.59
N LEU A 72 3.69 8.23 -13.44
CA LEU A 72 4.82 7.61 -14.10
C LEU A 72 5.82 7.15 -13.06
N LEU A 73 6.31 5.93 -13.21
CA LEU A 73 7.44 5.41 -12.45
C LEU A 73 8.63 5.31 -13.40
N TYR A 74 9.74 5.94 -13.02
CA TYR A 74 11.03 5.77 -13.66
C TYR A 74 12.00 5.12 -12.67
N THR A 75 12.73 4.10 -13.12
CA THR A 75 13.69 3.41 -12.27
C THR A 75 15.06 3.31 -12.95
N SER A 76 16.12 3.65 -12.23
CA SER A 76 17.50 3.54 -12.73
C SER A 76 18.48 3.19 -11.62
N GLN A 77 19.69 2.72 -11.93
CA GLN A 77 20.71 2.50 -10.88
C GLN A 77 21.22 3.83 -10.31
N THR A 78 21.43 4.80 -11.19
CA THR A 78 21.92 6.15 -10.89
C THR A 78 21.19 7.15 -11.77
N ILE A 79 20.84 8.29 -11.20
CA ILE A 79 20.17 9.37 -11.92
C ILE A 79 21.03 10.62 -11.76
N ASP A 80 21.41 11.20 -12.89
CA ASP A 80 22.13 12.46 -12.93
C ASP A 80 21.15 13.63 -13.11
N ALA A 81 21.66 14.84 -12.86
CA ALA A 81 20.91 16.08 -13.04
C ALA A 81 20.39 16.26 -14.48
N LYS A 82 21.15 15.79 -15.48
CA LYS A 82 20.81 15.94 -16.90
C LYS A 82 19.64 15.05 -17.28
N LEU A 83 19.65 13.78 -16.89
CA LEU A 83 18.56 12.83 -17.14
C LEU A 83 17.30 13.26 -16.41
N LEU A 84 17.39 13.73 -15.15
CA LEU A 84 16.21 14.22 -14.42
C LEU A 84 15.57 15.43 -15.13
N ARG A 85 16.37 16.40 -15.58
CA ARG A 85 15.85 17.54 -16.36
C ARG A 85 15.23 17.07 -17.67
N ASN A 86 15.86 16.12 -18.36
CA ASN A 86 15.33 15.56 -19.59
C ASN A 86 13.98 14.84 -19.37
N LEU A 87 13.83 14.09 -18.28
CA LEU A 87 12.57 13.47 -17.87
C LEU A 87 11.47 14.53 -17.72
N ILE A 88 11.72 15.57 -16.92
CA ILE A 88 10.74 16.62 -16.64
C ILE A 88 10.33 17.35 -17.93
N LEU A 89 11.30 17.70 -18.79
CA LEU A 89 11.03 18.34 -20.07
C LEU A 89 10.22 17.44 -21.01
N THR A 90 10.54 16.14 -21.05
CA THR A 90 9.81 15.16 -21.86
C THR A 90 8.34 15.08 -21.42
N LEU A 91 8.09 15.07 -20.11
CA LEU A 91 6.74 15.06 -19.56
C LEU A 91 6.00 16.37 -19.86
N LYS A 92 6.66 17.51 -19.68
CA LYS A 92 6.09 18.83 -19.99
C LYS A 92 5.71 18.98 -21.46
N ASN A 93 6.50 18.41 -22.38
CA ASN A 93 6.20 18.45 -23.80
C ASN A 93 5.08 17.47 -24.20
N ARG A 94 4.89 16.39 -23.42
CA ARG A 94 3.91 15.35 -23.72
C ARG A 94 2.52 15.67 -23.19
N PHE A 95 2.43 16.22 -21.99
CA PHE A 95 1.17 16.44 -21.27
C PHE A 95 0.80 17.92 -21.29
N SER A 96 -0.50 18.22 -21.26
CA SER A 96 -0.99 19.59 -21.28
C SER A 96 -0.79 20.29 -19.93
N ASP A 97 -0.85 21.62 -19.93
CA ASP A 97 -0.72 22.41 -18.69
C ASP A 97 -1.87 22.14 -17.69
N ASP A 98 -3.01 21.63 -18.19
CA ASP A 98 -4.17 21.24 -17.39
C ASP A 98 -4.05 19.80 -16.82
N ASP A 99 -3.11 18.99 -17.31
CA ASP A 99 -2.94 17.61 -16.83
C ASP A 99 -2.08 17.57 -15.56
N TRP A 100 -2.46 16.75 -14.58
CA TRP A 100 -1.65 16.53 -13.39
C TRP A 100 -0.73 15.33 -13.58
N VAL A 101 0.57 15.57 -13.52
CA VAL A 101 1.59 14.56 -13.73
C VAL A 101 2.32 14.27 -12.42
N PHE A 102 2.27 13.03 -11.98
CA PHE A 102 3.01 12.49 -10.86
C PHE A 102 4.18 11.66 -11.40
N LEU A 103 5.41 12.09 -11.14
CA LEU A 103 6.62 11.35 -11.50
C LEU A 103 7.27 10.79 -10.24
N SER A 104 7.27 9.47 -10.12
CA SER A 104 8.07 8.75 -9.14
C SER A 104 9.38 8.30 -9.78
N VAL A 105 10.49 8.67 -9.15
CA VAL A 105 11.84 8.36 -9.60
C VAL A 105 12.51 7.49 -8.56
N VAL A 106 12.92 6.27 -8.90
CA VAL A 106 13.52 5.35 -7.95
C VAL A 106 14.92 5.00 -8.40
N GLN A 107 15.89 5.20 -7.52
CA GLN A 107 17.27 4.82 -7.78
C GLN A 107 17.85 3.90 -6.73
N SER A 108 18.78 3.04 -7.15
CA SER A 108 19.46 2.11 -6.24
C SER A 108 20.54 2.78 -5.39
N GLN A 109 21.15 3.88 -5.85
CA GLN A 109 22.24 4.58 -5.17
C GLN A 109 21.75 5.78 -4.33
N PRO A 110 22.57 6.33 -3.41
CA PRO A 110 22.28 7.56 -2.67
C PRO A 110 22.02 8.76 -3.59
N ILE A 111 21.17 9.69 -3.14
CA ILE A 111 20.81 10.88 -3.92
C ILE A 111 21.92 11.92 -3.80
N SER A 112 22.45 12.36 -4.94
CA SER A 112 23.43 13.47 -4.97
C SER A 112 22.78 14.80 -4.63
N GLY A 113 23.53 15.73 -4.04
CA GLY A 113 23.04 17.07 -3.68
C GLY A 113 22.49 17.87 -4.88
N ASP A 114 23.13 17.76 -6.04
CA ASP A 114 22.69 18.44 -7.27
C ASP A 114 21.30 17.98 -7.70
N VAL A 115 21.05 16.67 -7.68
CA VAL A 115 19.74 16.10 -8.01
C VAL A 115 18.69 16.51 -6.98
N LYS A 116 19.07 16.55 -5.69
CA LYS A 116 18.19 16.99 -4.61
C LYS A 116 17.70 18.42 -4.81
N SER A 117 18.62 19.34 -5.07
CA SER A 117 18.29 20.75 -5.35
C SER A 117 17.40 20.91 -6.59
N ILE A 118 17.56 20.07 -7.62
CA ILE A 118 16.69 20.08 -8.80
C ILE A 118 15.28 19.66 -8.41
N VAL A 119 15.10 18.53 -7.72
CA VAL A 119 13.77 18.04 -7.32
C VAL A 119 13.05 19.06 -6.44
N GLU A 120 13.73 19.60 -5.44
CA GLU A 120 13.15 20.59 -4.52
C GLU A 120 12.83 21.93 -5.21
N GLY A 121 13.60 22.29 -6.25
CA GLY A 121 13.43 23.50 -7.05
C GLY A 121 12.33 23.44 -8.11
N ILE A 122 11.65 22.30 -8.28
CA ILE A 122 10.51 22.15 -9.21
C ILE A 122 9.32 22.96 -8.68
N ASN A 123 8.95 23.98 -9.45
CA ASN A 123 7.89 24.94 -9.12
C ASN A 123 6.67 24.82 -10.04
N GLU A 124 6.73 23.92 -11.02
CA GLU A 124 5.66 23.58 -11.92
C GLU A 124 4.41 23.16 -11.12
N ARG A 125 3.26 23.77 -11.40
CA ARG A 125 2.02 23.48 -10.63
C ARG A 125 1.41 22.14 -11.00
N ASN A 126 1.69 21.66 -12.21
CA ASN A 126 1.09 20.50 -12.84
C ASN A 126 1.99 19.25 -12.82
N ILE A 127 3.26 19.35 -12.40
CA ILE A 127 4.20 18.22 -12.33
C ILE A 127 4.72 18.03 -10.90
N GLY A 128 4.26 17.00 -10.20
CA GLY A 128 4.81 16.58 -8.91
C GLY A 128 5.89 15.51 -9.08
N VAL A 129 7.07 15.72 -8.52
CA VAL A 129 8.17 14.76 -8.58
C VAL A 129 8.51 14.26 -7.19
N VAL A 130 8.69 12.95 -7.07
CA VAL A 130 9.21 12.32 -5.85
C VAL A 130 10.32 11.38 -6.23
N MET A 131 11.44 11.47 -5.53
CA MET A 131 12.60 10.63 -5.75
C MET A 131 12.93 9.80 -4.50
N PHE A 132 13.22 8.52 -4.72
CA PHE A 132 13.51 7.54 -3.68
C PHE A 132 14.88 6.91 -3.93
N SER A 133 15.70 6.83 -2.89
CA SER A 133 16.93 6.06 -2.88
C SER A 133 16.75 4.78 -2.09
N LEU A 134 16.98 3.63 -2.74
CA LEU A 134 16.91 2.33 -2.07
C LEU A 134 18.10 2.09 -1.13
N ALA A 135 19.28 2.66 -1.41
CA ALA A 135 20.47 2.51 -0.58
C ALA A 135 20.41 3.33 0.72
N SER A 136 20.05 4.62 0.61
CA SER A 136 20.00 5.52 1.77
C SER A 136 18.63 5.56 2.45
N LYS A 137 17.59 4.97 1.84
CA LYS A 137 16.17 5.13 2.24
C LYS A 137 15.74 6.61 2.31
N GLU A 138 16.46 7.48 1.61
CA GLU A 138 16.13 8.90 1.52
C GLU A 138 14.99 9.09 0.52
N GLU A 139 14.02 9.91 0.90
CA GLU A 139 12.89 10.31 0.07
C GLU A 139 12.91 11.83 -0.04
N ILE A 140 12.85 12.34 -1.27
CA ILE A 140 12.78 13.78 -1.56
C ILE A 140 11.61 14.05 -2.49
N SER A 141 10.98 15.21 -2.36
CA SER A 141 9.85 15.58 -3.20
C SER A 141 9.93 17.03 -3.63
N SER A 142 9.33 17.34 -4.78
CA SER A 142 9.07 18.72 -5.17
C SER A 142 8.19 19.42 -4.14
N GLN A 143 8.41 20.72 -3.95
CA GLN A 143 7.74 21.49 -2.90
C GLN A 143 6.28 21.84 -3.23
N ASN A 144 5.80 21.50 -4.43
CA ASN A 144 4.42 21.67 -4.84
C ASN A 144 3.46 20.65 -4.20
N VAL A 145 2.15 20.91 -4.35
CA VAL A 145 1.09 20.07 -3.75
C VAL A 145 1.14 18.64 -4.29
N LEU A 146 1.43 18.48 -5.58
CA LEU A 146 1.48 17.16 -6.23
C LEU A 146 2.64 16.31 -5.69
N GLY A 147 3.84 16.87 -5.56
CA GLY A 147 5.00 16.17 -5.02
C GLY A 147 4.78 15.72 -3.58
N ARG A 148 4.30 16.62 -2.71
CA ARG A 148 3.99 16.28 -1.31
C ARG A 148 2.88 15.24 -1.20
N GLY A 149 1.85 15.34 -2.05
CA GLY A 149 0.76 14.37 -2.13
C GLY A 149 1.27 12.99 -2.50
N LEU A 150 2.08 12.90 -3.55
CA LEU A 150 2.67 11.65 -4.03
C LEU A 150 3.57 11.01 -2.96
N LEU A 151 4.42 11.79 -2.30
CA LEU A 151 5.33 11.30 -1.25
C LEU A 151 4.54 10.65 -0.11
N LYS A 152 3.46 11.31 0.34
CA LYS A 152 2.61 10.82 1.43
C LYS A 152 1.94 9.48 1.11
N GLN A 153 1.55 9.26 -0.14
CA GLN A 153 0.77 8.10 -0.56
C GLN A 153 1.66 6.93 -1.02
N LEU A 154 2.77 7.20 -1.70
CA LEU A 154 3.54 6.16 -2.37
C LEU A 154 4.42 5.34 -1.41
N LYS A 155 4.98 5.95 -0.36
CA LYS A 155 5.82 5.33 0.71
C LYS A 155 6.50 4.03 0.27
N LEU A 156 7.59 4.16 -0.48
CA LEU A 156 8.29 3.02 -1.12
C LEU A 156 9.33 2.33 -0.24
N THR A 157 9.68 2.94 0.90
CA THR A 157 10.71 2.42 1.81
C THR A 157 10.31 1.14 2.54
N GLU A 158 9.00 0.86 2.66
CA GLU A 158 8.46 -0.40 3.17
C GLU A 158 7.15 -0.75 2.46
N VAL A 159 7.09 -1.90 1.77
CA VAL A 159 5.84 -2.35 1.17
C VAL A 159 5.02 -3.05 2.26
N LYS A 160 4.16 -2.25 2.91
CA LYS A 160 3.23 -2.73 3.93
C LYS A 160 1.92 -3.15 3.27
N PHE A 161 1.56 -4.41 3.44
CA PHE A 161 0.30 -4.99 3.02
C PHE A 161 -0.59 -5.21 4.23
N GLU A 162 -1.76 -4.59 4.21
CA GLU A 162 -2.80 -4.77 5.20
C GLU A 162 -4.16 -4.84 4.49
N SER A 163 -5.05 -5.68 4.99
CA SER A 163 -6.44 -5.70 4.54
C SER A 163 -7.36 -5.83 5.73
N PHE A 164 -8.59 -5.36 5.57
CA PHE A 164 -9.58 -5.53 6.61
C PHE A 164 -10.05 -6.99 6.64
N ASP A 165 -9.58 -7.73 7.66
CA ASP A 165 -9.98 -9.11 7.89
C ASP A 165 -11.34 -9.15 8.57
N LEU A 166 -12.40 -9.16 7.74
CA LEU A 166 -13.79 -9.17 8.18
C LEU A 166 -14.08 -10.36 9.14
N PRO A 167 -13.65 -11.61 8.86
CA PRO A 167 -13.83 -12.72 9.80
C PRO A 167 -13.25 -12.44 11.21
N ASN A 168 -12.03 -11.91 11.30
CA ASN A 168 -11.41 -11.64 12.60
C ASN A 168 -11.97 -10.39 13.29
N TYR A 169 -12.43 -9.40 12.52
CA TYR A 169 -13.20 -8.29 13.05
C TYR A 169 -14.53 -8.78 13.65
N LEU A 170 -15.28 -9.62 12.92
CA LEU A 170 -16.55 -10.19 13.40
C LEU A 170 -16.37 -10.96 14.70
N LYS A 171 -15.29 -11.73 14.85
CA LYS A 171 -14.97 -12.38 16.15
C LYS A 171 -14.85 -11.35 17.28
N SER A 172 -14.09 -10.27 17.06
CA SER A 172 -13.91 -9.21 18.05
C SER A 172 -15.23 -8.51 18.39
N PHE A 173 -16.06 -8.24 17.37
CA PHE A 173 -17.40 -7.67 17.53
C PHE A 173 -18.33 -8.60 18.32
N THR A 174 -18.41 -9.88 17.96
CA THR A 174 -19.27 -10.86 18.63
C THR A 174 -18.86 -11.07 20.08
N ILE A 175 -17.56 -11.11 20.39
CA ILE A 175 -17.08 -11.19 21.78
C ILE A 175 -17.54 -9.95 22.57
N SER A 176 -17.34 -8.76 22.02
CA SER A 176 -17.74 -7.49 22.65
C SER A 176 -19.25 -7.43 22.88
N LEU A 177 -20.02 -7.83 21.87
CA LEU A 177 -21.48 -7.87 21.91
C LEU A 177 -21.99 -8.86 22.95
N PHE A 178 -21.44 -10.07 22.96
CA PHE A 178 -21.81 -11.11 23.91
C PHE A 178 -21.54 -10.68 25.36
N LEU A 179 -20.36 -10.12 25.63
CA LEU A 179 -20.00 -9.57 26.95
C LEU A 179 -20.93 -8.42 27.34
N GLY A 180 -21.24 -7.51 26.42
CA GLY A 180 -22.17 -6.40 26.65
C GLY A 180 -23.59 -6.88 26.98
N VAL A 181 -24.10 -7.87 26.25
CA VAL A 181 -25.40 -8.48 26.52
C VAL A 181 -25.41 -9.20 27.87
N LEU A 182 -24.38 -10.00 28.16
CA LEU A 182 -24.24 -10.67 29.46
C LEU A 182 -24.23 -9.67 30.62
N PHE A 183 -23.55 -8.53 30.44
CA PHE A 183 -23.53 -7.45 31.41
C PHE A 183 -24.92 -6.81 31.60
N LEU A 184 -25.71 -6.62 30.54
CA LEU A 184 -27.10 -6.14 30.67
C LEU A 184 -27.98 -7.12 31.46
N PHE A 185 -27.83 -8.43 31.21
CA PHE A 185 -28.53 -9.46 31.99
C PHE A 185 -28.11 -9.45 33.46
N LEU A 186 -26.82 -9.26 33.74
CA LEU A 186 -26.32 -9.13 35.11
C LEU A 186 -26.93 -7.91 35.82
N LEU A 187 -26.97 -6.74 35.15
CA LEU A 187 -27.62 -5.54 35.70
C LEU A 187 -29.11 -5.75 35.97
N ALA A 188 -29.81 -6.45 35.09
CA ALA A 188 -31.21 -6.79 35.28
C ALA A 188 -31.40 -7.71 36.50
N ALA A 189 -30.52 -8.70 36.69
CA ALA A 189 -30.52 -9.58 37.85
C ALA A 189 -30.23 -8.83 39.17
N LEU A 190 -29.43 -7.77 39.12
CA LEU A 190 -29.15 -6.87 40.24
C LEU A 190 -30.27 -5.86 40.53
N GLY A 191 -31.40 -5.94 39.79
CA GLY A 191 -32.60 -5.13 40.05
C GLY A 191 -32.85 -4.00 39.04
N PHE A 192 -31.93 -3.73 38.12
CA PHE A 192 -32.09 -2.70 37.09
C PHE A 192 -32.84 -3.24 35.87
N LYS A 193 -34.14 -3.53 36.02
CA LYS A 193 -34.97 -4.11 34.94
C LYS A 193 -35.02 -3.28 33.65
N GLN A 194 -34.78 -1.96 33.74
CA GLN A 194 -34.68 -1.07 32.58
C GLN A 194 -33.46 -1.36 31.69
N ALA A 195 -32.47 -2.12 32.18
CA ALA A 195 -31.30 -2.53 31.40
C ALA A 195 -31.68 -3.33 30.14
N LEU A 196 -32.80 -4.07 30.15
CA LEU A 196 -33.27 -4.89 29.03
C LEU A 196 -34.17 -4.12 28.03
N HIS A 197 -34.17 -2.79 28.07
CA HIS A 197 -34.91 -1.99 27.10
C HIS A 197 -34.30 -2.11 25.67
N PRO A 198 -35.10 -2.11 24.59
CA PRO A 198 -34.58 -2.21 23.22
C PRO A 198 -33.50 -1.15 22.88
N LEU A 199 -33.65 0.04 23.47
CA LEU A 199 -32.74 1.16 23.27
C LEU A 199 -31.35 0.89 23.90
N THR A 200 -31.28 0.18 25.03
CA THR A 200 -30.01 -0.25 25.64
C THR A 200 -29.27 -1.27 24.77
N PHE A 201 -30.00 -2.17 24.11
CA PHE A 201 -29.40 -3.11 23.14
C PHE A 201 -28.80 -2.38 21.93
N LEU A 202 -29.46 -1.34 21.41
CA LEU A 202 -28.90 -0.51 20.34
C LEU A 202 -27.58 0.16 20.76
N PHE A 203 -27.52 0.68 21.99
CA PHE A 203 -26.27 1.24 22.52
C PHE A 203 -25.17 0.18 22.65
N ILE A 204 -25.50 -1.02 23.14
CA ILE A 204 -24.53 -2.11 23.22
C ILE A 204 -24.03 -2.54 21.84
N ILE A 205 -24.89 -2.58 20.82
CA ILE A 205 -24.48 -2.88 19.43
C ILE A 205 -23.50 -1.80 18.93
N ALA A 206 -23.86 -0.52 19.06
CA ALA A 206 -22.99 0.59 18.64
C ALA A 206 -21.64 0.57 19.38
N PHE A 207 -21.67 0.34 20.70
CA PHE A 207 -20.47 0.22 21.52
C PHE A 207 -19.62 -0.97 21.10
N SER A 208 -20.24 -2.11 20.76
CA SER A 208 -19.54 -3.32 20.31
C SER A 208 -18.88 -3.15 18.96
N ILE A 209 -19.42 -2.32 18.06
CA ILE A 209 -18.76 -1.94 16.80
C ILE A 209 -17.43 -1.23 17.10
N ILE A 210 -17.44 -0.26 18.03
CA ILE A 210 -16.28 0.55 18.40
C ILE A 210 -15.25 -0.31 19.15
N VAL A 211 -15.66 -0.96 20.23
CA VAL A 211 -14.76 -1.81 21.04
C VAL A 211 -14.26 -3.01 20.25
N GLY A 212 -15.12 -3.63 19.44
CA GLY A 212 -14.72 -4.70 18.53
C GLY A 212 -13.63 -4.27 17.56
N HIS A 213 -13.68 -3.03 17.05
CA HIS A 213 -12.61 -2.49 16.20
C HIS A 213 -11.29 -2.30 16.96
N LEU A 214 -11.34 -1.81 18.20
CA LEU A 214 -10.15 -1.64 19.04
C LEU A 214 -9.50 -2.99 19.37
N ILE A 215 -10.29 -3.98 19.76
CA ILE A 215 -9.81 -5.34 20.04
C ILE A 215 -9.23 -5.96 18.77
N TYR A 216 -9.92 -5.83 17.63
CA TYR A 216 -9.42 -6.29 16.34
C TYR A 216 -8.04 -5.72 16.04
N LYS A 217 -7.88 -4.39 16.11
CA LYS A 217 -6.61 -3.70 15.84
C LYS A 217 -5.49 -4.15 16.79
N SER A 218 -5.82 -4.38 18.06
CA SER A 218 -4.84 -4.77 19.07
C SER A 218 -4.42 -6.24 19.00
N ARG A 219 -5.31 -7.15 18.61
CA ARG A 219 -5.12 -8.60 18.80
C ARG A 219 -5.10 -9.43 17.52
N PHE A 220 -5.81 -9.01 16.48
CA PHE A 220 -6.05 -9.84 15.31
C PHE A 220 -5.66 -9.20 13.99
N HIS A 221 -5.40 -7.89 13.98
CA HIS A 221 -4.99 -7.20 12.77
C HIS A 221 -3.62 -7.69 12.31
N VAL A 222 -3.56 -8.17 11.07
CA VAL A 222 -2.35 -8.67 10.45
C VAL A 222 -1.82 -7.63 9.48
N THR A 223 -0.57 -7.24 9.70
CA THR A 223 0.20 -6.44 8.73
C THR A 223 1.40 -7.22 8.29
N PHE A 224 1.66 -7.21 6.98
CA PHE A 224 2.80 -7.89 6.40
C PHE A 224 3.66 -6.87 5.66
N THR A 225 4.90 -6.72 6.10
CA THR A 225 5.87 -5.79 5.51
C THR A 225 6.98 -6.59 4.86
N ILE A 226 7.28 -6.28 3.61
CA ILE A 226 8.36 -6.91 2.84
C ILE A 226 9.45 -5.88 2.60
N ASN A 227 10.71 -6.30 2.70
CA ASN A 227 11.85 -5.55 2.20
C ASN A 227 12.83 -6.50 1.47
N ARG A 228 13.96 -5.96 1.01
CA ARG A 228 14.98 -6.74 0.26
C ARG A 228 15.65 -7.81 1.11
N ASP A 229 15.85 -7.56 2.40
CA ASP A 229 16.64 -8.44 3.26
C ASP A 229 15.78 -9.50 3.94
N GLY A 230 14.49 -9.22 4.13
CA GLY A 230 13.56 -10.04 4.87
C GLY A 230 12.12 -9.54 4.86
N PHE A 231 11.37 -10.00 5.85
CA PHE A 231 9.97 -9.66 6.06
C PHE A 231 9.67 -9.46 7.55
N ARG A 232 8.58 -8.76 7.81
CA ARG A 232 7.96 -8.65 9.13
C ARG A 232 6.48 -8.96 9.02
N ILE A 233 5.99 -9.85 9.87
CA ILE A 233 4.57 -10.11 10.07
C ILE A 233 4.23 -9.62 11.47
N THR A 234 3.28 -8.71 11.56
CA THR A 234 2.71 -8.28 12.84
C THR A 234 1.27 -8.77 12.91
N GLU A 235 0.96 -9.61 13.90
CA GLU A 235 -0.41 -10.05 14.23
C GLU A 235 -0.75 -9.49 15.61
N GLY A 236 -1.51 -8.39 15.64
CA GLY A 236 -1.76 -7.64 16.86
C GLY A 236 -0.47 -7.12 17.50
N GLN A 237 -0.07 -7.68 18.64
CA GLN A 237 1.18 -7.36 19.35
C GLN A 237 2.34 -8.32 19.02
N LYS A 238 2.07 -9.43 18.32
CA LYS A 238 3.09 -10.42 18.00
C LYS A 238 3.83 -10.00 16.74
N LEU A 239 5.13 -9.80 16.87
CA LEU A 239 6.03 -9.52 15.75
C LEU A 239 6.81 -10.78 15.39
N ILE A 240 6.81 -11.14 14.12
CA ILE A 240 7.61 -12.22 13.53
C ILE A 240 8.45 -11.61 12.43
N GLU A 241 9.77 -11.71 12.56
CA GLU A 241 10.72 -11.24 11.55
C GLU A 241 11.50 -12.42 10.98
N GLY A 242 11.86 -12.34 9.70
CA GLY A 242 12.68 -13.35 9.05
C GLY A 242 13.44 -12.79 7.87
N TYR A 243 14.59 -13.37 7.57
CA TYR A 243 15.42 -12.97 6.42
C TYR A 243 15.22 -13.94 5.26
N TRP A 244 15.16 -13.43 4.02
CA TRP A 244 14.96 -14.29 2.85
C TRP A 244 16.08 -15.32 2.67
N ALA A 245 17.31 -14.95 3.05
CA ALA A 245 18.49 -15.80 2.97
C ALA A 245 18.39 -17.09 3.80
N ASP A 246 17.54 -17.11 4.84
CA ASP A 246 17.38 -18.25 5.75
C ASP A 246 16.47 -19.34 5.18
N TYR A 247 15.80 -19.09 4.06
CA TYR A 247 14.85 -20.01 3.44
C TYR A 247 15.39 -20.51 2.09
N ASP A 248 15.00 -21.73 1.73
CA ASP A 248 15.45 -22.41 0.53
C ASP A 248 14.34 -22.53 -0.52
N GLU A 249 13.08 -22.61 -0.06
CA GLU A 249 11.93 -22.80 -0.93
C GLU A 249 10.69 -22.08 -0.37
N ALA A 250 9.79 -21.70 -1.28
CA ALA A 250 8.44 -21.28 -0.94
C ALA A 250 7.41 -22.14 -1.69
N ALA A 251 6.28 -22.41 -1.04
CA ALA A 251 5.13 -23.08 -1.64
C ALA A 251 3.82 -22.38 -1.29
N ILE A 252 2.84 -22.43 -2.19
CA ILE A 252 1.47 -22.06 -1.84
C ILE A 252 0.91 -23.17 -0.95
N TYR A 253 0.54 -22.83 0.27
CA TYR A 253 0.05 -23.76 1.27
C TYR A 253 -1.37 -23.39 1.69
N ILE A 254 -2.23 -24.41 1.80
CA ILE A 254 -3.60 -24.24 2.31
C ILE A 254 -3.61 -24.80 3.73
N THR A 255 -3.89 -23.95 4.71
CA THR A 255 -3.96 -24.36 6.11
C THR A 255 -5.17 -25.29 6.35
N PRO A 256 -5.19 -26.06 7.45
CA PRO A 256 -6.37 -26.86 7.81
C PRO A 256 -7.66 -26.03 7.95
N LYS A 257 -7.52 -24.72 8.25
CA LYS A 257 -8.63 -23.75 8.32
C LYS A 257 -9.03 -23.19 6.95
N ARG A 258 -8.49 -23.75 5.86
CA ARG A 258 -8.66 -23.31 4.45
C ARG A 258 -8.17 -21.89 4.17
N GLU A 259 -7.24 -21.39 4.97
CA GLU A 259 -6.55 -20.14 4.68
C GLU A 259 -5.40 -20.40 3.71
N THR A 260 -5.20 -19.50 2.75
CA THR A 260 -4.10 -19.65 1.79
C THR A 260 -2.92 -18.80 2.21
N CYS A 261 -1.80 -19.46 2.46
CA CYS A 261 -0.55 -18.86 2.89
C CYS A 261 0.56 -19.18 1.88
N ILE A 262 1.67 -18.46 1.97
CA ILE A 262 2.92 -18.90 1.36
C ILE A 262 3.77 -19.49 2.47
N ARG A 263 4.03 -20.79 2.39
CA ARG A 263 4.90 -21.48 3.33
C ARG A 263 6.34 -21.36 2.86
N LEU A 264 7.19 -20.80 3.72
CA LEU A 264 8.64 -20.75 3.55
C LEU A 264 9.26 -21.96 4.25
N TYR A 265 10.17 -22.64 3.58
CA TYR A 265 10.92 -23.78 4.13
C TYR A 265 12.37 -23.40 4.39
N SER A 266 12.84 -23.73 5.59
CA SER A 266 14.24 -23.61 6.00
C SER A 266 14.70 -24.91 6.65
N LYS A 267 16.01 -25.07 6.81
CA LYS A 267 16.59 -26.20 7.57
C LYS A 267 16.13 -26.26 9.04
N LYS A 268 15.65 -25.14 9.59
CA LYS A 268 15.22 -25.03 11.00
C LYS A 268 13.70 -25.19 11.17
N GLY A 269 12.94 -25.32 10.08
CA GLY A 269 11.48 -25.41 10.10
C GLY A 269 10.82 -24.57 9.02
N SER A 270 9.50 -24.40 9.13
CA SER A 270 8.70 -23.66 8.17
C SER A 270 7.96 -22.48 8.79
N ILE A 271 7.82 -21.38 8.04
CA ILE A 271 7.01 -20.21 8.43
C ILE A 271 5.91 -19.99 7.39
N ASP A 272 4.70 -19.68 7.84
CA ASP A 272 3.55 -19.40 6.98
C ASP A 272 3.31 -17.88 6.88
N LEU A 273 3.45 -17.34 5.67
CA LEU A 273 3.13 -15.94 5.36
C LEU A 273 1.61 -15.80 5.14
N PRO A 274 0.90 -14.95 5.91
CA PRO A 274 -0.56 -14.89 5.92
C PRO A 274 -1.15 -14.07 4.76
N ILE A 275 -0.98 -14.56 3.52
CA ILE A 275 -1.33 -13.84 2.28
C ILE A 275 -2.83 -13.56 2.15
N SER A 276 -3.70 -14.50 2.53
CA SER A 276 -5.15 -14.30 2.47
C SER A 276 -5.67 -13.21 3.40
N ARG A 277 -4.93 -12.87 4.47
CA ARG A 277 -5.32 -11.87 5.46
C ARG A 277 -4.79 -10.47 5.16
N THR A 278 -3.89 -10.36 4.18
CA THR A 278 -3.30 -9.09 3.72
C THR A 278 -3.89 -8.64 2.38
N GLY A 279 -4.88 -9.37 1.87
CA GLY A 279 -5.56 -9.10 0.60
C GLY A 279 -4.70 -9.38 -0.63
N LEU A 280 -3.55 -10.05 -0.48
CA LEU A 280 -2.58 -10.35 -1.55
C LEU A 280 -3.03 -11.45 -2.50
N SER A 281 -2.78 -11.21 -3.80
CA SER A 281 -2.88 -12.23 -4.83
C SER A 281 -1.85 -13.32 -4.53
N ARG A 282 -2.34 -14.55 -4.36
CA ARG A 282 -1.52 -15.72 -4.01
C ARG A 282 -0.44 -15.97 -5.06
N LYS A 283 -0.79 -15.79 -6.34
CA LYS A 283 0.09 -16.07 -7.48
C LYS A 283 1.21 -15.04 -7.56
N GLU A 284 0.88 -13.76 -7.52
CA GLU A 284 1.88 -12.68 -7.57
C GLU A 284 2.81 -12.74 -6.36
N MET A 285 2.25 -12.89 -5.16
CA MET A 285 3.07 -12.97 -3.96
C MET A 285 3.98 -14.20 -3.98
N TYR A 286 3.52 -15.34 -4.49
CA TYR A 286 4.37 -16.51 -4.69
C TYR A 286 5.54 -16.20 -5.62
N HIS A 287 5.28 -15.52 -6.75
CA HIS A 287 6.34 -15.09 -7.65
C HIS A 287 7.32 -14.13 -6.98
N ILE A 288 6.84 -13.13 -6.23
CA ILE A 288 7.68 -12.19 -5.50
C ILE A 288 8.56 -12.90 -4.47
N VAL A 289 7.97 -13.74 -3.60
CA VAL A 289 8.72 -14.50 -2.57
C VAL A 289 9.75 -15.42 -3.21
N ASN A 290 9.35 -16.23 -4.20
CA ASN A 290 10.25 -17.18 -4.83
C ASN A 290 11.42 -16.46 -5.51
N ARG A 291 11.16 -15.28 -6.09
CA ARG A 291 12.19 -14.43 -6.67
C ARG A 291 13.15 -13.87 -5.60
N LEU A 292 12.63 -13.45 -4.44
CA LEU A 292 13.42 -12.97 -3.28
C LEU A 292 14.29 -14.08 -2.66
N ILE A 293 13.77 -15.30 -2.53
CA ILE A 293 14.52 -16.45 -2.00
C ILE A 293 15.63 -16.89 -2.95
N ARG A 294 15.37 -16.91 -4.26
CA ARG A 294 16.38 -17.32 -5.26
C ARG A 294 17.54 -16.33 -5.34
N ASN A 295 17.26 -15.04 -5.17
CA ASN A 295 18.25 -13.97 -5.31
C ASN A 295 18.80 -13.54 -3.93
N LYS A 296 19.26 -14.53 -3.13
CA LYS A 296 19.78 -14.33 -1.77
C LYS A 296 20.80 -13.18 -1.73
N SER A 297 20.46 -12.06 -1.09
CA SER A 297 21.49 -11.09 -0.67
C SER A 297 22.36 -11.76 0.41
N PRO A 298 23.69 -11.79 0.28
CA PRO A 298 24.55 -12.24 1.36
C PRO A 298 24.35 -11.34 2.58
N ARG A 299 24.30 -11.94 3.78
CA ARG A 299 24.23 -11.20 5.05
C ARG A 299 25.37 -10.16 5.06
N ARG A 300 25.02 -8.88 5.20
CA ARG A 300 25.97 -7.84 5.59
C ARG A 300 26.12 -7.84 7.09
#